data_AF-A0A9P9EXC3-F1
#
_entry.id   AF-A0A9P9EXC3-F1
#
_cell.length_a   1.000
_cell.length_b   1.000
_cell.length_c   1.000
_cell.angle_alpha   90.00
_cell.angle_beta   90.00
_cell.angle_gamma   90.00
#
_symmetry.space_group_name_H-M   'P 1'
#
loop_
_entity.id
_entity.type
_entity.pdbx_description
1 polymer ?
#
loop_
_entity_poly.entity_id
_entity_poly.type
_entity_poly.pdbx_seq_one_letter_code
_entity_poly.pdbx_strand_id
1 'polypeptide(L)'
;MQILYNIDSESSSICIAQAALLVSHTLSPSTASIKELNTTWLTLAIHHAEIAEAPYYDSFQTSLATAGTGSRKLRSTLKRLWWCCIIGDAVHSLCSRRRILINRRRFDFASHAPLRFGDLEDEIEHSKVYCGRIKRQSIRVFEKFAELCVVLTNILRLVYPLDERRPGGLCISATSTSTAKSSLRLWENSASTLFHAIMSSCREAPEISADSSSGESCELVKLHLSLMEIYYRST
;
A
#
# COMPACT_ATOMS: atom_id res chain seq x y z
N MET A 1 20.45 -4.93 34.07
CA MET A 1 20.85 -5.43 32.74
C MET A 1 19.93 -6.58 32.29
N GLN A 2 18.61 -6.40 32.34
CA GLN A 2 17.64 -7.49 32.13
C GLN A 2 16.45 -7.03 31.27
N ILE A 3 16.69 -6.05 30.41
CA ILE A 3 15.69 -5.47 29.49
C ILE A 3 16.07 -5.75 28.03
N LEU A 4 17.29 -6.24 27.78
CA LEU A 4 17.76 -6.71 26.47
C LEU A 4 17.66 -8.24 26.29
N TYR A 5 17.25 -8.97 27.32
CA TYR A 5 17.13 -10.44 27.26
C TYR A 5 15.78 -10.91 26.69
N ASN A 6 14.83 -10.00 26.47
CA ASN A 6 13.53 -10.30 25.84
C ASN A 6 13.50 -9.94 24.34
N ILE A 7 14.67 -9.74 23.73
CA ILE A 7 14.79 -9.81 22.28
C ILE A 7 14.88 -11.29 21.98
N ASP A 8 13.70 -11.91 21.87
CA ASP A 8 13.55 -13.26 21.36
C ASP A 8 14.48 -13.44 20.16
N SER A 9 15.38 -14.38 20.35
CA SER A 9 16.47 -14.79 19.48
C SER A 9 15.97 -15.53 18.22
N GLU A 10 14.80 -15.13 17.72
CA GLU A 10 14.33 -15.40 16.36
C GLU A 10 13.92 -14.06 15.79
N SER A 11 14.57 -13.63 14.71
CA SER A 11 14.16 -12.43 13.96
C SER A 11 12.64 -12.47 13.73
N SER A 12 11.89 -11.61 14.45
CA SER A 12 10.42 -11.60 14.39
C SER A 12 9.97 -11.62 12.93
N SER A 13 9.07 -12.55 12.57
CA SER A 13 8.59 -12.68 11.20
C SER A 13 8.01 -11.36 10.66
N ILE A 14 7.49 -10.50 11.54
CA ILE A 14 7.07 -9.13 11.21
C ILE A 14 8.26 -8.30 10.69
N CYS A 15 9.39 -8.31 11.39
CA CYS A 15 10.59 -7.57 11.00
C CYS A 15 11.16 -8.09 9.68
N ILE A 16 11.19 -9.42 9.48
CA ILE A 16 11.64 -10.02 8.21
C ILE A 16 10.73 -9.59 7.07
N ALA A 17 9.41 -9.68 7.28
CA ALA A 17 8.43 -9.28 6.28
C ALA A 17 8.55 -7.81 5.90
N GLN A 18 8.72 -6.92 6.89
CA GLN A 18 8.95 -5.49 6.67
C GLN A 18 10.24 -5.22 5.88
N ALA A 19 11.34 -5.88 6.26
CA ALA A 19 12.61 -5.73 5.56
C ALA A 19 12.52 -6.21 4.11
N ALA A 20 11.95 -7.40 3.88
CA ALA A 20 11.76 -7.97 2.54
C ALA A 20 10.84 -7.08 1.68
N LEU A 21 9.78 -6.51 2.28
CA LEU A 21 8.88 -5.58 1.60
C LEU A 21 9.61 -4.30 1.17
N LEU A 22 10.42 -3.71 2.05
CA LEU A 22 11.23 -2.53 1.71
C LEU A 22 12.17 -2.81 0.53
N VAL A 23 12.88 -3.94 0.55
CA VAL A 23 13.80 -4.33 -0.54
C VAL A 23 13.04 -4.54 -1.86
N SER A 24 11.83 -5.09 -1.80
CA SER A 24 11.02 -5.29 -3.02
C SER A 24 10.60 -3.98 -3.72
N HIS A 25 10.60 -2.85 -2.99
CA HIS A 25 10.15 -1.54 -3.48
C HIS A 25 11.29 -0.57 -3.82
N THR A 26 12.50 -0.80 -3.32
CA THR A 26 13.64 0.12 -3.55
C THR A 26 14.34 -0.10 -4.90
N LEU A 27 14.21 -1.30 -5.47
CA LEU A 27 14.86 -1.66 -6.72
C LEU A 27 13.97 -1.30 -7.91
N SER A 28 14.40 -0.31 -8.69
CA SER A 28 13.73 0.06 -9.94
C SER A 28 13.75 -1.13 -10.93
N PRO A 29 12.61 -1.56 -11.48
CA PRO A 29 12.51 -2.75 -12.34
C PRO A 29 13.06 -2.50 -13.75
N SER A 30 14.32 -2.07 -13.85
CA SER A 30 15.00 -1.71 -15.10
C SER A 30 15.48 -2.92 -15.90
N THR A 31 15.78 -4.03 -15.22
CA THR A 31 16.25 -5.29 -15.85
C THR A 31 15.38 -6.48 -15.47
N ALA A 32 15.42 -7.53 -16.28
CA ALA A 32 14.69 -8.78 -16.00
C ALA A 32 15.16 -9.43 -14.67
N SER A 33 16.46 -9.41 -14.38
CA SER A 33 17.02 -9.94 -13.13
C SER A 33 16.51 -9.20 -11.90
N ILE A 34 16.35 -7.87 -11.97
CA ILE A 34 15.79 -7.08 -10.86
C ILE A 34 14.30 -7.38 -10.67
N LYS A 35 13.55 -7.60 -11.75
CA LYS A 35 12.13 -8.00 -11.66
C LYS A 35 11.95 -9.34 -10.94
N GLU A 36 12.80 -10.31 -11.24
CA GLU A 36 12.81 -11.61 -10.56
C GLU A 36 13.16 -11.43 -9.07
N LEU A 37 14.19 -10.65 -8.77
CA LEU A 37 14.61 -10.37 -7.40
C LEU A 37 13.49 -9.69 -6.58
N ASN A 38 12.83 -8.68 -7.13
CA ASN A 38 11.69 -8.02 -6.48
C ASN A 38 10.53 -9.00 -6.23
N THR A 39 10.31 -9.93 -7.17
CA THR A 39 9.31 -10.99 -6.99
C THR A 39 9.69 -11.93 -5.85
N THR A 40 10.97 -12.31 -5.75
CA THR A 40 11.45 -13.17 -4.65
C THR A 40 11.29 -12.50 -3.29
N TRP A 41 11.67 -11.22 -3.18
CA TRP A 41 11.55 -10.47 -1.93
C TRP A 41 10.10 -10.25 -1.52
N LEU A 42 9.23 -9.93 -2.48
CA LEU A 42 7.81 -9.81 -2.20
C LEU A 42 7.18 -11.15 -1.78
N THR A 43 7.56 -12.26 -2.43
CA THR A 43 7.10 -13.60 -2.04
C THR A 43 7.53 -13.94 -0.61
N LEU A 44 8.78 -13.61 -0.26
CA LEU A 44 9.31 -13.77 1.08
C LEU A 44 8.56 -12.90 2.11
N ALA A 45 8.26 -11.64 1.76
CA ALA A 45 7.50 -10.74 2.61
C ALA A 45 6.09 -11.28 2.90
N ILE A 46 5.41 -11.80 1.87
CA ILE A 46 4.09 -12.41 1.99
C ILE A 46 4.15 -13.64 2.91
N HIS A 47 5.13 -14.53 2.69
CA HIS A 47 5.28 -15.74 3.49
C HIS A 47 5.49 -15.44 4.98
N HIS A 48 6.39 -14.51 5.31
CA HIS A 48 6.62 -14.13 6.70
C HIS A 48 5.44 -13.35 7.31
N ALA A 49 4.70 -12.58 6.51
CA ALA A 49 3.45 -11.96 6.96
C ALA A 49 2.37 -13.01 7.26
N GLU A 50 2.28 -14.09 6.47
CA GLU A 50 1.39 -15.23 6.75
C GLU A 50 1.80 -15.97 8.03
N ILE A 51 3.11 -16.21 8.26
CA ILE A 51 3.63 -16.79 9.51
C ILE A 51 3.28 -15.91 10.72
N ALA A 52 3.32 -14.59 10.57
CA ALA A 52 2.94 -13.63 11.60
C ALA A 52 1.42 -13.47 11.78
N GLU A 53 0.61 -14.31 11.13
CA GLU A 53 -0.86 -14.27 11.12
C GLU A 53 -1.43 -12.91 10.68
N ALA A 54 -0.68 -12.15 9.89
CA ALA A 54 -1.08 -10.84 9.42
C ALA A 54 -2.42 -10.83 8.66
N PRO A 55 -2.78 -11.84 7.82
CA PRO A 55 -4.09 -11.89 7.18
C PRO A 55 -5.28 -11.90 8.16
N TYR A 56 -5.06 -12.39 9.38
CA TYR A 56 -6.08 -12.52 10.42
C TYR A 56 -6.02 -11.37 11.43
N TYR A 57 -5.52 -10.19 11.05
CA TYR A 57 -5.38 -9.05 11.97
C TYR A 57 -6.66 -8.69 12.75
N ASP A 58 -7.85 -8.93 12.18
CA ASP A 58 -9.14 -8.69 12.85
C ASP A 58 -9.45 -9.71 13.97
N SER A 59 -8.86 -10.91 13.96
CA SER A 59 -9.07 -11.91 15.02
C SER A 59 -8.53 -11.43 16.38
N PHE A 60 -7.46 -10.63 16.35
CA PHE A 60 -6.86 -9.97 17.51
C PHE A 60 -7.78 -8.90 18.14
N GLN A 61 -8.93 -8.61 17.52
CA GLN A 61 -10.00 -7.79 18.08
C GLN A 61 -10.85 -8.54 19.13
N THR A 62 -10.92 -9.88 19.10
CA THR A 62 -11.95 -10.61 19.88
C THR A 62 -11.60 -10.79 21.37
N SER A 63 -10.35 -10.54 21.78
CA SER A 63 -9.94 -10.55 23.20
C SER A 63 -10.26 -9.23 23.95
N LEU A 64 -11.11 -8.37 23.38
CA LEU A 64 -11.23 -6.93 23.69
C LEU A 64 -11.90 -6.54 25.01
N ALA A 65 -12.37 -7.47 25.84
CA ALA A 65 -12.82 -7.08 27.18
C ALA A 65 -11.64 -6.73 28.11
N THR A 66 -10.41 -7.14 27.78
CA THR A 66 -9.23 -7.00 28.66
C THR A 66 -7.92 -6.61 27.96
N ALA A 67 -7.92 -6.44 26.63
CA ALA A 67 -6.68 -6.26 25.86
C ALA A 67 -6.08 -4.85 25.99
N GLY A 68 -4.90 -4.73 26.61
CA GLY A 68 -4.17 -3.48 26.80
C GLY A 68 -3.68 -2.81 25.50
N THR A 69 -3.05 -1.63 25.63
CA THR A 69 -2.56 -0.79 24.52
C THR A 69 -1.63 -1.51 23.53
N GLY A 70 -0.92 -2.56 23.97
CA GLY A 70 -0.04 -3.38 23.13
C GLY A 70 -0.78 -4.18 22.05
N SER A 71 -1.96 -4.74 22.35
CA SER A 71 -2.74 -5.54 21.39
C SER A 71 -3.28 -4.70 20.23
N ARG A 72 -3.72 -3.47 20.53
CA ARG A 72 -4.16 -2.51 19.50
C ARG A 72 -3.04 -2.11 18.55
N LYS A 73 -1.83 -1.88 19.09
CA LYS A 73 -0.64 -1.54 18.28
C LYS A 73 -0.26 -2.70 17.36
N LEU A 74 -0.19 -3.92 17.90
CA LEU A 74 0.11 -5.12 17.10
C LEU A 74 -0.88 -5.30 15.96
N ARG A 75 -2.19 -5.16 16.22
CA ARG A 75 -3.22 -5.22 15.17
C ARG A 75 -2.98 -4.18 14.06
N SER A 76 -2.69 -2.94 14.43
CA SER A 76 -2.39 -1.88 13.45
C SER A 76 -1.17 -2.25 12.60
N THR A 77 -0.10 -2.73 13.24
CA THR A 77 1.12 -3.19 12.54
C THR A 77 0.83 -4.33 11.57
N LEU A 78 0.07 -5.36 11.98
CA LEU A 78 -0.29 -6.49 11.13
C LEU A 78 -1.17 -6.07 9.95
N LYS A 79 -2.17 -5.21 10.20
CA LYS A 79 -3.02 -4.65 9.15
C LYS A 79 -2.19 -3.89 8.12
N ARG A 80 -1.33 -2.96 8.57
CA ARG A 80 -0.42 -2.20 7.68
C ARG A 80 0.48 -3.11 6.87
N LEU A 81 1.13 -4.07 7.54
CA LEU A 81 2.05 -5.01 6.88
C LEU A 81 1.32 -5.79 5.78
N TRP A 82 0.17 -6.39 6.09
CA TRP A 82 -0.58 -7.19 5.13
C TRP A 82 -1.08 -6.37 3.94
N TRP A 83 -1.63 -5.17 4.20
CA TRP A 83 -2.09 -4.29 3.13
C TRP A 83 -0.94 -3.74 2.27
N CYS A 84 0.24 -3.49 2.84
CA CYS A 84 1.43 -3.18 2.06
C CYS A 84 1.82 -4.36 1.15
N CYS A 85 1.74 -5.60 1.62
CA CYS A 85 1.97 -6.78 0.77
C CYS A 85 0.96 -6.87 -0.38
N ILE A 86 -0.32 -6.62 -0.12
CA ILE A 86 -1.39 -6.57 -1.15
C ILE A 86 -1.09 -5.50 -2.21
N ILE A 87 -0.77 -4.28 -1.77
CA ILE A 87 -0.48 -3.16 -2.66
C ILE A 87 0.76 -3.46 -3.50
N GLY A 88 1.83 -3.95 -2.87
CA GLY A 88 3.07 -4.32 -3.56
C GLY A 88 2.85 -5.42 -4.58
N ASP A 89 2.03 -6.42 -4.27
CA ASP A 89 1.71 -7.50 -5.20
C ASP A 89 0.87 -7.03 -6.40
N ALA A 90 -0.13 -6.17 -6.18
CA ALA A 90 -0.92 -5.58 -7.25
C ALA A 90 -0.06 -4.71 -8.20
N VAL A 91 0.78 -3.83 -7.65
CA VAL A 91 1.69 -2.96 -8.42
C VAL A 91 2.70 -3.80 -9.19
N HIS A 92 3.36 -4.74 -8.53
CA HIS A 92 4.39 -5.56 -9.17
C HIS A 92 3.81 -6.51 -10.22
N SER A 93 2.59 -7.02 -10.01
CA SER A 93 1.85 -7.79 -11.02
C SER A 93 1.57 -6.95 -12.27
N LEU A 94 1.16 -5.69 -12.10
CA LEU A 94 0.92 -4.76 -13.20
C LEU A 94 2.22 -4.41 -13.94
N CYS A 95 3.27 -3.99 -13.23
CA CYS A 95 4.53 -3.53 -13.81
C CYS A 95 5.35 -4.66 -14.46
N SER A 96 5.35 -5.84 -13.85
CA SER A 96 6.12 -7.00 -14.33
C SER A 96 5.28 -7.96 -15.18
N ARG A 97 4.02 -7.63 -15.48
CA ARG A 97 3.09 -8.45 -16.27
C ARG A 97 3.01 -9.89 -15.79
N ARG A 98 3.03 -10.07 -14.47
CA ARG A 98 3.04 -11.38 -13.80
C ARG A 98 1.72 -11.62 -13.07
N ARG A 99 1.51 -12.86 -12.66
CA ARG A 99 0.34 -13.26 -11.88
C ARG A 99 0.37 -12.62 -10.48
N ILE A 100 -0.82 -12.33 -9.97
CA ILE A 100 -1.01 -11.87 -8.58
C ILE A 100 -0.90 -13.05 -7.61
N LEU A 101 -0.16 -12.88 -6.52
CA LEU A 101 0.06 -13.89 -5.48
C LEU A 101 -1.08 -13.88 -4.46
N ILE A 102 -1.47 -12.69 -3.98
CA ILE A 102 -2.58 -12.50 -3.04
C ILE A 102 -3.87 -12.27 -3.84
N ASN A 103 -4.65 -13.33 -4.00
CA ASN A 103 -5.93 -13.29 -4.70
C ASN A 103 -7.11 -13.49 -3.74
N ARG A 104 -8.34 -13.25 -4.23
CA ARG A 104 -9.59 -13.41 -3.48
C ARG A 104 -9.81 -14.78 -2.82
N ARG A 105 -9.13 -15.85 -3.27
CA ARG A 105 -9.19 -17.17 -2.60
C ARG A 105 -8.34 -17.21 -1.33
N ARG A 106 -7.29 -16.39 -1.26
CA ARG A 106 -6.39 -16.28 -0.11
C ARG A 106 -6.81 -15.18 0.87
N PHE A 107 -7.54 -14.17 0.39
CA PHE A 107 -7.98 -13.04 1.24
C PHE A 107 -9.30 -12.46 0.76
N ASP A 108 -10.26 -12.29 1.67
CA ASP A 108 -11.56 -11.71 1.34
C ASP A 108 -11.55 -10.18 1.42
N PHE A 109 -11.28 -9.54 0.28
CA PHE A 109 -11.33 -8.09 0.15
C PHE A 109 -12.73 -7.47 0.37
N ALA A 110 -13.81 -8.26 0.40
CA ALA A 110 -15.16 -7.75 0.68
C ALA A 110 -15.40 -7.62 2.19
N SER A 111 -14.87 -8.54 2.99
CA SER A 111 -15.00 -8.53 4.45
C SER A 111 -13.98 -7.63 5.14
N HIS A 112 -12.89 -7.26 4.46
CA HIS A 112 -11.81 -6.47 5.03
C HIS A 112 -11.64 -5.12 4.32
N ALA A 113 -11.79 -4.03 5.07
CA ALA A 113 -11.58 -2.68 4.55
C ALA A 113 -10.09 -2.41 4.27
N PRO A 114 -9.75 -1.75 3.14
CA PRO A 114 -8.40 -1.25 2.85
C PRO A 114 -7.82 -0.36 3.96
N LEU A 115 -6.53 -0.04 3.86
CA LEU A 115 -5.89 0.95 4.73
C LEU A 115 -6.60 2.30 4.61
N ARG A 116 -7.11 2.79 5.75
CA ARG A 116 -7.79 4.08 5.87
C ARG A 116 -6.92 5.08 6.59
N PHE A 117 -7.32 6.34 6.56
CA PHE A 117 -6.65 7.41 7.30
C PHE A 117 -6.35 7.06 8.76
N GLY A 118 -7.32 6.54 9.51
CA GLY A 118 -7.14 6.20 10.93
C GLY A 118 -6.16 5.06 11.18
N ASP A 119 -5.86 4.24 10.18
CA ASP A 119 -4.82 3.21 10.28
C ASP A 119 -3.42 3.80 10.17
N LEU A 120 -3.26 5.06 9.72
CA LEU A 120 -1.96 5.71 9.43
C LEU A 120 -1.81 7.04 10.20
N GLU A 121 -2.79 7.42 11.00
CA GLU A 121 -2.86 8.74 11.65
C GLU A 121 -1.72 8.98 12.63
N ASP A 122 -1.33 7.95 13.39
CA ASP A 122 -0.19 8.00 14.29
C ASP A 122 1.10 8.37 13.55
N GLU A 123 1.32 7.96 12.31
CA GLU A 123 2.53 8.29 11.53
C GLU A 123 2.68 9.80 11.19
N ILE A 124 1.60 10.57 11.29
CA ILE A 124 1.60 12.00 10.95
C ILE A 124 2.53 12.79 11.87
N GLU A 125 2.66 12.40 13.14
CA GLU A 125 3.42 13.16 14.14
C GLU A 125 4.87 12.67 14.30
N HIS A 126 5.19 11.48 13.81
CA HIS A 126 6.51 10.84 14.06
C HIS A 126 7.65 11.31 13.14
N SER A 127 7.35 11.84 11.95
CA SER A 127 8.37 12.32 10.99
C SER A 127 8.46 13.85 10.94
N LYS A 128 9.65 14.43 10.81
CA LYS A 128 9.83 15.89 10.65
C LYS A 128 9.98 16.33 9.17
N VAL A 129 9.97 15.38 8.23
CA VAL A 129 10.32 15.63 6.81
C VAL A 129 9.22 16.39 6.05
N TYR A 130 7.95 16.19 6.43
CA TYR A 130 6.80 16.87 5.82
C TYR A 130 5.94 17.51 6.89
N CYS A 131 5.33 18.66 6.60
CA CYS A 131 4.37 19.25 7.51
C CYS A 131 3.13 18.35 7.65
N GLY A 132 2.48 18.40 8.81
CA GLY A 132 1.33 17.51 9.10
C GLY A 132 0.20 17.63 8.07
N ARG A 133 0.03 18.80 7.44
CA ARG A 133 -0.93 19.02 6.34
C ARG A 133 -0.61 18.15 5.12
N ILE A 134 0.64 18.16 4.65
CA ILE A 134 1.05 17.36 3.49
C ILE A 134 0.95 15.88 3.79
N LYS A 135 1.36 15.43 4.99
CA LYS A 135 1.23 14.01 5.35
C LYS A 135 -0.21 13.53 5.41
N ARG A 136 -1.12 14.31 6.01
CA ARG A 136 -2.56 14.00 5.98
C ARG A 136 -3.06 13.85 4.56
N GLN A 137 -2.56 14.70 3.68
CA GLN A 137 -2.92 14.65 2.27
C GLN A 137 -2.36 13.41 1.56
N SER A 138 -1.10 13.08 1.81
CA SER A 138 -0.47 11.86 1.30
C SER A 138 -1.21 10.60 1.75
N ILE A 139 -1.64 10.53 3.01
CA ILE A 139 -2.41 9.40 3.55
C ILE A 139 -3.75 9.27 2.82
N ARG A 140 -4.48 10.37 2.56
CA ARG A 140 -5.74 10.34 1.80
C ARG A 140 -5.55 9.86 0.36
N VAL A 141 -4.47 10.28 -0.30
CA VAL A 141 -4.11 9.80 -1.63
C VAL A 141 -3.76 8.31 -1.59
N PHE A 142 -3.01 7.89 -0.56
CA PHE A 142 -2.62 6.50 -0.36
C PHE A 142 -3.83 5.59 -0.07
N GLU A 143 -4.82 6.05 0.70
CA GLU A 143 -6.10 5.34 0.90
C GLU A 143 -6.79 5.08 -0.45
N LYS A 144 -6.87 6.08 -1.33
CA LYS A 144 -7.40 5.88 -2.69
C LYS A 144 -6.55 4.96 -3.56
N PHE A 145 -5.24 4.98 -3.37
CA PHE A 145 -4.34 4.05 -4.05
C PHE A 145 -4.53 2.60 -3.56
N ALA A 146 -4.75 2.39 -2.27
CA ALA A 146 -5.06 1.08 -1.71
C ALA A 146 -6.40 0.54 -2.24
N GLU A 147 -7.44 1.38 -2.31
CA GLU A 147 -8.71 1.04 -2.97
C GLU A 147 -8.51 0.64 -4.44
N LEU A 148 -7.69 1.38 -5.19
CA LEU A 148 -7.35 1.05 -6.57
C LEU A 148 -6.70 -0.33 -6.67
N CYS A 149 -5.75 -0.63 -5.78
CA CYS A 149 -5.05 -1.91 -5.80
C CYS A 149 -6.02 -3.09 -5.64
N VAL A 150 -7.07 -2.96 -4.82
CA VAL A 150 -8.13 -3.97 -4.70
C VAL A 150 -8.92 -4.14 -6.00
N VAL A 151 -9.24 -3.04 -6.70
CA VAL A 151 -9.89 -3.10 -8.02
C VAL A 151 -8.96 -3.77 -9.04
N LEU A 152 -7.67 -3.41 -9.04
CA LEU A 152 -6.66 -3.98 -9.90
C LEU A 152 -6.49 -5.49 -9.69
N THR A 153 -6.54 -5.99 -8.45
CA THR A 153 -6.50 -7.44 -8.18
C THR A 153 -7.55 -8.22 -8.98
N ASN A 154 -8.76 -7.67 -9.15
CA ASN A 154 -9.80 -8.31 -9.97
C ASN A 154 -9.48 -8.27 -11.47
N ILE A 155 -8.95 -7.13 -11.95
CA ILE A 155 -8.58 -6.95 -13.36
C ILE A 155 -7.39 -7.84 -13.72
N LEU A 156 -6.34 -7.83 -12.90
CA LEU A 156 -5.11 -8.60 -13.10
C LEU A 156 -5.40 -10.11 -13.12
N ARG A 157 -6.40 -10.59 -12.38
CA ARG A 157 -6.84 -11.99 -12.48
C ARG A 157 -7.44 -12.34 -13.85
N LEU A 158 -8.12 -11.40 -14.50
CA LEU A 158 -8.67 -11.60 -15.85
C LEU A 158 -7.56 -11.56 -16.91
N VAL A 159 -6.57 -10.69 -16.74
CA VAL A 159 -5.47 -10.47 -17.69
C VAL A 159 -4.37 -11.53 -17.55
N TYR A 160 -4.02 -11.91 -16.32
CA TYR A 160 -2.97 -12.88 -16.00
C TYR A 160 -3.58 -14.07 -15.23
N PRO A 161 -4.32 -14.96 -15.90
CA PRO A 161 -4.99 -16.06 -15.24
C PRO A 161 -4.00 -17.01 -14.55
N LEU A 162 -4.43 -17.51 -13.38
CA LEU A 162 -3.82 -18.61 -12.65
C LEU A 162 -4.08 -19.90 -13.44
N ASP A 163 -3.27 -20.19 -14.46
CA ASP A 163 -3.48 -21.37 -15.27
C ASP A 163 -3.16 -22.63 -14.45
N GLU A 164 -4.20 -23.28 -13.95
CA GLU A 164 -4.18 -24.67 -13.50
C GLU A 164 -5.18 -25.45 -14.37
N ARG A 165 -4.66 -25.97 -15.50
CA ARG A 165 -5.13 -27.25 -16.06
C ARG A 165 -6.57 -27.24 -16.60
N ARG A 166 -6.90 -26.36 -17.55
CA ARG A 166 -8.06 -26.59 -18.45
C ARG A 166 -7.65 -26.56 -19.92
N PRO A 167 -7.77 -27.70 -20.66
CA PRO A 167 -7.72 -27.71 -22.10
C PRO A 167 -9.04 -27.11 -22.62
N GLY A 168 -9.09 -25.79 -22.68
CA GLY A 168 -10.28 -25.04 -23.05
C GLY A 168 -10.06 -23.58 -22.67
N GLY A 169 -9.71 -22.77 -23.66
CA GLY A 169 -9.29 -21.38 -23.50
C GLY A 169 -10.19 -20.56 -22.58
N LEU A 170 -9.56 -19.57 -21.95
CA LEU A 170 -10.15 -18.66 -20.97
C LEU A 170 -11.47 -18.07 -21.49
N CYS A 171 -12.60 -18.58 -21.01
CA CYS A 171 -13.89 -17.95 -21.25
C CYS A 171 -14.00 -16.77 -20.28
N ILE A 172 -13.38 -15.64 -20.65
CA ILE A 172 -13.63 -14.36 -19.98
C ILE A 172 -15.10 -14.03 -20.25
N SER A 173 -15.96 -14.28 -19.27
CA SER A 173 -17.36 -13.90 -19.40
C SER A 173 -17.48 -12.38 -19.54
N ALA A 174 -18.32 -11.93 -20.48
CA ALA A 174 -18.67 -10.51 -20.63
C ALA A 174 -19.19 -9.88 -19.33
N THR A 175 -19.75 -10.68 -18.43
CA THR A 175 -20.21 -10.23 -17.11
C THR A 175 -19.03 -9.85 -16.18
N SER A 176 -17.93 -10.61 -16.23
CA SER A 176 -16.74 -10.35 -15.39
C SER A 176 -16.01 -9.08 -15.82
N THR A 177 -15.90 -8.83 -17.13
CA THR A 177 -15.29 -7.60 -17.66
C THR A 177 -16.15 -6.38 -17.39
N SER A 178 -17.47 -6.50 -17.55
CA SER A 178 -18.42 -5.43 -17.23
C SER A 178 -18.37 -5.04 -15.75
N THR A 179 -18.29 -6.03 -14.86
CA THR A 179 -18.17 -5.80 -13.41
C THR A 179 -16.86 -5.10 -13.07
N ALA A 180 -15.73 -5.58 -13.59
CA ALA A 180 -14.43 -4.96 -13.36
C ALA A 180 -14.36 -3.51 -13.87
N LYS A 181 -14.93 -3.25 -15.06
CA LYS A 181 -15.03 -1.91 -15.65
C LYS A 181 -15.91 -0.98 -14.79
N SER A 182 -17.02 -1.50 -14.27
CA SER A 182 -17.92 -0.75 -13.39
C SER A 182 -17.23 -0.39 -12.07
N SER A 183 -16.54 -1.33 -11.44
CA SER A 183 -15.75 -1.07 -10.22
C SER A 183 -14.66 -0.02 -10.44
N LEU A 184 -13.96 -0.07 -11.59
CA LEU A 184 -12.94 0.92 -11.92
C LEU A 184 -13.51 2.32 -12.11
N ARG A 185 -14.67 2.45 -12.79
CA ARG A 185 -15.37 3.72 -12.96
C ARG A 185 -15.86 4.31 -11.64
N LEU A 186 -16.37 3.46 -10.75
CA LEU A 186 -16.79 3.87 -9.42
C LEU A 186 -15.61 4.41 -8.61
N TRP A 187 -14.47 3.72 -8.66
CA TRP A 187 -13.24 4.20 -8.04
C TRP A 187 -12.77 5.52 -8.67
N GLU A 188 -12.76 5.63 -10.00
CA GLU A 188 -12.33 6.83 -10.73
C GLU A 188 -13.14 8.05 -10.32
N ASN A 189 -14.48 7.94 -10.32
CA ASN A 189 -15.36 9.02 -9.89
C ASN A 189 -15.07 9.45 -8.44
N SER A 190 -14.88 8.48 -7.53
CA SER A 190 -14.53 8.79 -6.14
C SER A 190 -13.16 9.45 -6.02
N ALA A 191 -12.16 8.96 -6.76
CA ALA A 191 -10.80 9.51 -6.75
C ALA A 191 -10.76 10.94 -7.31
N SER A 192 -11.48 11.22 -8.41
CA SER A 192 -11.56 12.57 -9.00
C SER A 192 -12.12 13.59 -8.02
N THR A 193 -13.16 13.25 -7.25
CA THR A 193 -13.71 14.17 -6.24
C THR A 193 -12.70 14.49 -5.14
N LEU A 194 -11.96 13.48 -4.67
CA LEU A 194 -10.92 13.65 -3.68
C LEU A 194 -9.77 14.49 -4.25
N PHE A 195 -9.21 14.15 -5.42
CA PHE A 195 -8.13 14.92 -6.03
C PHE A 195 -8.53 16.38 -6.29
N HIS A 196 -9.77 16.64 -6.71
CA HIS A 196 -10.27 18.00 -6.85
C HIS A 196 -10.28 18.76 -5.51
N ALA A 197 -10.79 18.14 -4.44
CA ALA A 197 -10.82 18.75 -3.10
C ALA A 197 -9.41 19.03 -2.54
N ILE A 198 -8.44 18.20 -2.90
CA ILE A 198 -7.04 18.38 -2.52
C ILE A 198 -6.44 19.57 -3.26
N MET A 199 -6.63 19.59 -4.57
CA MET A 199 -6.13 20.66 -5.43
C MET A 199 -6.75 22.01 -5.05
N SER A 200 -8.04 22.05 -4.69
CA SER A 200 -8.68 23.26 -4.18
C SER A 200 -8.11 23.69 -2.82
N SER A 201 -7.93 22.75 -1.89
CA SER A 201 -7.34 23.04 -0.57
C SER A 201 -5.90 23.55 -0.64
N CYS A 202 -5.10 23.06 -1.60
CA CYS A 202 -3.75 23.57 -1.84
C CYS A 202 -3.76 24.99 -2.43
N ARG A 203 -4.80 25.36 -3.17
CA ARG A 203 -4.95 26.68 -3.82
C ARG A 203 -5.46 27.76 -2.86
N GLU A 204 -6.27 27.37 -1.87
CA GLU A 204 -6.86 28.26 -0.86
C GLU A 204 -5.97 28.48 0.37
N ALA A 205 -4.78 27.86 0.44
CA ALA A 205 -3.87 28.05 1.57
C ALA A 205 -3.41 29.52 1.64
N PRO A 206 -3.76 30.27 2.71
CA PRO A 206 -3.40 31.67 2.81
C PRO A 206 -1.88 31.79 3.01
N GLU A 207 -1.28 32.77 2.35
CA GLU A 207 0.10 33.21 2.58
C GLU A 207 0.21 33.79 3.99
N ILE A 208 0.30 32.93 5.00
CA ILE A 208 0.47 33.34 6.40
C ILE A 208 1.91 33.04 6.82
N SER A 209 2.67 34.13 6.88
CA SER A 209 3.86 34.45 7.67
C SER A 209 4.84 33.31 7.97
N ALA A 210 6.07 33.52 7.50
CA ALA A 210 7.27 32.77 7.81
C ALA A 210 7.45 32.54 9.32
N ASP A 211 7.08 31.34 9.78
CA ASP A 211 7.76 30.69 10.91
C ASP A 211 8.81 29.73 10.33
N SER A 212 10.06 30.09 10.63
CA SER A 212 11.30 29.80 9.90
C SER A 212 11.87 28.39 10.06
N SER A 213 11.03 27.36 10.12
CA SER A 213 11.52 25.97 10.08
C SER A 213 10.63 24.98 9.30
N SER A 214 9.42 25.38 8.90
CA SER A 214 8.51 24.52 8.11
C SER A 214 8.40 24.93 6.64
N GLY A 215 8.90 26.13 6.29
CA GLY A 215 8.88 26.67 4.94
C GLY A 215 9.84 25.98 3.98
N GLU A 216 11.05 25.62 4.45
CA GLU A 216 12.10 25.02 3.62
C GLU A 216 11.71 23.65 3.03
N SER A 217 11.02 22.80 3.79
CA SER A 217 10.59 21.48 3.30
C SER A 217 9.49 21.59 2.24
N CYS A 218 8.66 22.64 2.29
CA CYS A 218 7.63 22.87 1.28
C CYS A 218 8.24 23.43 -0.02
N GLU A 219 9.34 24.18 0.06
CA GLU A 219 10.10 24.62 -1.11
C GLU A 219 10.84 23.47 -1.79
N LEU A 220 11.44 22.55 -1.03
CA LEU A 220 12.14 21.38 -1.59
C LEU A 220 11.21 20.48 -2.43
N VAL A 221 9.95 20.34 -2.02
CA VAL A 221 8.93 19.60 -2.79
C VAL A 221 8.56 20.34 -4.08
N LYS A 222 8.41 21.67 -4.03
CA LYS A 222 8.18 22.48 -5.24
C LYS A 222 9.35 22.36 -6.21
N LEU A 223 10.58 22.38 -5.70
CA LEU A 223 11.80 22.26 -6.48
C LEU A 223 11.92 20.86 -7.12
N HIS A 224 11.57 19.81 -6.38
CA HIS A 224 11.54 18.44 -6.90
C HIS A 224 10.45 18.24 -7.97
N LEU A 225 9.26 18.83 -7.78
CA LEU A 225 8.18 18.78 -8.78
C LEU A 225 8.60 19.51 -10.07
N SER A 226 9.20 20.69 -9.94
CA SER A 226 9.72 21.46 -11.07
C SER A 226 10.85 20.73 -11.79
N LEU A 227 11.76 20.08 -11.07
CA LEU A 227 12.82 19.25 -11.66
C LEU A 227 12.26 18.04 -12.42
N MET A 228 11.26 17.36 -11.86
CA MET A 228 10.57 16.25 -12.53
C MET A 228 9.85 16.73 -13.79
N GLU A 229 9.19 17.89 -13.74
CA GLU A 229 8.49 18.46 -14.90
C GLU A 229 9.46 18.90 -16.01
N ILE A 230 10.60 19.49 -15.64
CA ILE A 230 11.67 19.84 -16.59
C ILE A 230 12.24 18.58 -17.24
N TYR A 231 12.53 17.54 -16.45
CA TYR A 231 13.04 16.28 -16.96
C TYR A 231 12.06 15.66 -17.97
N TYR A 232 10.76 15.62 -17.64
CA TYR A 232 9.74 15.02 -18.49
C TYR A 232 9.42 15.82 -19.76
N ARG A 233 9.66 17.14 -19.76
CA ARG A 233 9.50 18.01 -20.94
C ARG A 233 10.75 18.08 -21.83
N SER A 234 11.88 17.52 -21.37
CA SER A 234 13.17 17.56 -22.08
C SER A 234 13.49 16.32 -22.92
N THR A 235 12.55 15.37 -23.00
CA THR A 235 12.56 14.19 -23.88
C THR A 235 11.34 14.17 -24.77
#